data_AF-A0A813IB59-F1
#
_entry.id   AF-A0A813IB59-F1
#
_cell.length_a   1.000
_cell.length_b   1.000
_cell.length_c   1.000
_cell.angle_alpha   90.00
_cell.angle_beta   90.00
_cell.angle_gamma   90.00
#
_symmetry.space_group_name_H-M   'P 1'
#
loop_
_entity.id
_entity.type
_entity.pdbx_description
1 polymer ?
#
loop_
_entity_poly.entity_id
_entity_poly.type
_entity_poly.pdbx_seq_one_letter_code
_entity_poly.pdbx_strand_id
1 'polypeptide(L)'
;MLTPMEVHGLLAGSRDITSEDWERNTRTVGGLQPSNQEVRWFWQIVHSWAAEGRQDRLQDLLQFATGSRRVPVGGFAQLVGFNGGKHLFTLAKGSHLTSKSLPTSHACICTLDLPPWECFEDAQKKLLAATEAGRSRFDEGLATRGGGGDTANPRPAD
;
A
#
# COMPACT_ATOMS: atom_id res chain seq x y z
N MET A 1 -16.16 26.57 -14.93
CA MET A 1 -14.72 26.60 -14.61
C MET A 1 -14.52 25.76 -13.37
N LEU A 2 -13.57 24.81 -13.38
CA LEU A 2 -13.24 24.01 -12.19
C LEU A 2 -12.43 24.88 -11.22
N THR A 3 -12.72 24.77 -9.92
CA THR A 3 -11.99 25.50 -8.88
C THR A 3 -10.58 24.92 -8.67
N PRO A 4 -9.60 25.68 -8.14
CA PRO A 4 -8.25 25.16 -7.88
C PRO A 4 -8.23 23.92 -6.97
N MET A 5 -9.18 23.81 -6.03
CA MET A 5 -9.32 22.63 -5.17
C MET A 5 -9.88 21.42 -5.92
N GLU A 6 -10.81 21.62 -6.84
CA GLU A 6 -11.30 20.55 -7.72
C GLU A 6 -10.21 20.10 -8.70
N VAL A 7 -9.38 21.01 -9.21
CA VAL A 7 -8.20 20.67 -10.02
C VAL A 7 -7.18 19.89 -9.20
N HIS A 8 -6.91 20.29 -7.95
CA HIS A 8 -6.03 19.52 -7.07
C HIS A 8 -6.61 18.13 -6.74
N GLY A 9 -7.92 18.02 -6.49
CA GLY A 9 -8.59 16.73 -6.28
C GLY A 9 -8.55 15.84 -7.52
N LEU A 10 -8.74 16.43 -8.70
CA LEU A 10 -8.62 15.76 -9.99
C LEU A 10 -7.18 15.38 -10.34
N LEU A 11 -6.16 16.01 -9.77
CA LEU A 11 -4.74 15.65 -9.96
C LEU A 11 -4.23 14.68 -8.88
N ALA A 12 -4.79 14.74 -7.67
CA ALA A 12 -4.38 13.94 -6.52
C ALA A 12 -4.90 12.49 -6.55
N GLY A 13 -5.87 12.18 -7.40
CA GLY A 13 -6.46 10.84 -7.51
C GLY A 13 -7.63 10.59 -6.55
N SER A 14 -8.32 9.47 -6.77
CA SER A 14 -9.54 9.09 -6.05
C SER A 14 -9.23 8.42 -4.71
N ARG A 15 -10.08 8.70 -3.70
CA ARG A 15 -10.12 7.97 -2.43
C ARG A 15 -11.12 6.81 -2.45
N ASP A 16 -11.97 6.77 -3.46
CA ASP A 16 -12.94 5.71 -3.66
C ASP A 16 -12.25 4.56 -4.40
N ILE A 17 -11.93 3.51 -3.65
CA ILE A 17 -11.23 2.33 -4.14
C ILE A 17 -12.27 1.27 -4.53
N THR A 18 -12.25 0.88 -5.79
CA THR A 18 -13.04 -0.24 -6.32
C THR A 18 -12.20 -1.51 -6.31
N SER A 19 -12.63 -2.53 -5.56
CA SER A 19 -11.88 -3.78 -5.42
C SER A 19 -11.71 -4.54 -6.75
N GLU A 20 -12.67 -4.40 -7.65
CA GLU A 20 -12.71 -5.06 -8.96
C GLU A 20 -11.66 -4.47 -9.91
N ASP A 21 -11.52 -3.14 -9.95
CA ASP A 21 -10.46 -2.51 -10.75
C ASP A 21 -9.08 -2.82 -10.17
N TRP A 22 -8.96 -2.88 -8.84
CA TRP A 22 -7.71 -3.24 -8.19
C TRP A 22 -7.28 -4.66 -8.57
N GLU A 23 -8.18 -5.63 -8.41
CA GLU A 23 -7.89 -7.03 -8.75
C GLU A 23 -7.55 -7.20 -10.23
N ARG A 24 -8.35 -6.62 -11.12
CA ARG A 24 -8.14 -6.69 -12.57
C ARG A 24 -6.78 -6.13 -13.02
N ASN A 25 -6.26 -5.14 -12.31
CA ASN A 25 -4.97 -4.50 -12.63
C ASN A 25 -3.83 -5.00 -11.73
N THR A 26 -3.97 -6.17 -11.12
CA THR A 26 -2.92 -6.79 -10.30
C THR A 26 -2.16 -7.86 -11.06
N ARG A 27 -0.84 -7.92 -10.88
CA ARG A 27 0.02 -8.99 -11.37
C ARG A 27 0.41 -9.94 -10.24
N THR A 28 0.66 -11.21 -10.58
CA THR A 28 1.27 -12.18 -9.66
C THR A 28 2.67 -12.58 -10.16
N VAL A 29 3.65 -12.67 -9.26
CA VAL A 29 5.05 -13.01 -9.59
C VAL A 29 5.66 -13.99 -8.58
N GLY A 30 6.89 -14.48 -8.86
CA GLY A 30 7.60 -15.39 -7.95
C GLY A 30 7.00 -16.80 -7.91
N GLY A 31 6.36 -17.23 -8.99
CA GLY A 31 5.64 -18.51 -9.07
C GLY A 31 4.28 -18.51 -8.38
N LEU A 32 3.81 -17.34 -7.91
CA LEU A 32 2.45 -17.15 -7.44
C LEU A 32 1.50 -17.01 -8.64
N GLN A 33 0.40 -17.74 -8.60
CA GLN A 33 -0.67 -17.69 -9.59
C GLN A 33 -1.98 -17.20 -8.97
N PRO A 34 -2.91 -16.65 -9.76
CA PRO A 34 -4.22 -16.21 -9.25
C PRO A 34 -5.02 -17.32 -8.54
N SER A 35 -4.79 -18.59 -8.90
CA SER A 35 -5.44 -19.74 -8.27
C SER A 35 -4.86 -20.13 -6.90
N ASN A 36 -3.68 -19.63 -6.53
CA ASN A 36 -3.06 -19.92 -5.25
C ASN A 36 -3.93 -19.43 -4.09
N GLN A 37 -3.87 -20.16 -2.98
CA GLN A 37 -4.75 -19.93 -1.85
C GLN A 37 -4.50 -18.56 -1.20
N GLU A 38 -3.23 -18.15 -1.14
CA GLU A 38 -2.77 -16.87 -0.63
C GLU A 38 -3.36 -15.69 -1.42
N VAL A 39 -3.37 -15.80 -2.76
CA VAL A 39 -3.96 -14.77 -3.63
C VAL A 39 -5.47 -14.71 -3.46
N ARG A 40 -6.14 -15.87 -3.46
CA ARG A 40 -7.60 -15.95 -3.26
C ARG A 40 -8.02 -15.38 -1.91
N TRP A 41 -7.29 -15.70 -0.84
CA TRP A 41 -7.56 -15.14 0.49
C TRP A 41 -7.32 -13.64 0.55
N PHE A 42 -6.23 -13.16 -0.04
CA PHE A 42 -5.96 -11.72 -0.14
C PHE A 42 -7.15 -10.99 -0.76
N TRP A 43 -7.60 -11.42 -1.95
CA TRP A 43 -8.73 -10.76 -2.63
C TRP A 43 -10.04 -10.93 -1.89
N GLN A 44 -10.31 -12.09 -1.30
CA GLN A 44 -11.50 -12.29 -0.48
C GLN A 44 -11.57 -11.29 0.69
N ILE A 45 -10.43 -10.97 1.34
CA ILE A 45 -10.36 -9.95 2.40
C ILE A 45 -10.58 -8.54 1.82
N VAL A 46 -9.96 -8.22 0.68
CA VAL A 46 -10.10 -6.90 0.05
C VAL A 46 -11.55 -6.66 -0.38
N HIS A 47 -12.20 -7.64 -1.01
CA HIS A 47 -13.61 -7.57 -1.38
C HIS A 47 -14.52 -7.48 -0.15
N SER A 48 -14.20 -8.18 0.95
CA SER A 48 -15.01 -8.08 2.17
C SER A 48 -14.96 -6.67 2.75
N TRP A 49 -13.79 -6.03 2.80
CA TRP A 49 -13.67 -4.64 3.23
C TRP A 49 -14.41 -3.67 2.30
N ALA A 50 -14.36 -3.90 0.99
CA ALA A 50 -15.12 -3.10 0.03
C ALA A 50 -16.64 -3.23 0.24
N ALA A 51 -17.14 -4.46 0.39
CA ALA A 51 -18.56 -4.74 0.65
C ALA A 51 -19.06 -4.16 1.99
N GLU A 52 -18.19 -4.14 3.01
CA GLU A 52 -18.46 -3.52 4.30
C GLU A 52 -18.36 -1.97 4.28
N GLY A 53 -17.99 -1.36 3.14
CA GLY A 53 -17.79 0.08 3.01
C GLY A 53 -16.54 0.60 3.75
N ARG A 54 -15.58 -0.27 4.06
CA ARG A 54 -14.35 0.03 4.81
C ARG A 54 -13.26 0.65 3.92
N GLN A 55 -13.60 1.77 3.29
CA GLN A 55 -12.68 2.54 2.44
C GLN A 55 -11.43 2.98 3.19
N ASP A 56 -11.51 3.22 4.51
CA ASP A 56 -10.37 3.48 5.39
C ASP A 56 -9.32 2.36 5.30
N ARG A 57 -9.74 1.11 5.40
CA ARG A 57 -8.84 -0.06 5.37
C ARG A 57 -8.23 -0.28 3.98
N LEU A 58 -9.02 -0.07 2.93
CA LEU A 58 -8.53 -0.16 1.55
C LEU A 58 -7.47 0.90 1.27
N GLN A 59 -7.69 2.13 1.72
CA GLN A 59 -6.74 3.23 1.59
C GLN A 59 -5.46 2.96 2.38
N ASP A 60 -5.58 2.44 3.60
CA ASP A 60 -4.41 2.09 4.42
C ASP A 60 -3.62 0.93 3.79
N LEU A 61 -4.29 -0.07 3.22
CA LEU A 61 -3.61 -1.16 2.51
C LEU A 61 -2.90 -0.66 1.26
N LEU A 62 -3.55 0.24 0.51
CA LEU A 62 -2.94 0.86 -0.67
C LEU A 62 -1.70 1.67 -0.27
N GLN A 63 -1.76 2.43 0.83
CA GLN A 63 -0.63 3.18 1.37
C GLN A 63 0.49 2.24 1.81
N PHE A 64 0.16 1.14 2.47
CA PHE A 64 1.13 0.15 2.88
C PHE A 64 1.88 -0.44 1.69
N ALA A 65 1.18 -0.72 0.59
CA ALA A 65 1.77 -1.37 -0.58
C ALA A 65 2.36 -0.43 -1.63
N THR A 66 1.93 0.83 -1.69
CA THR A 66 2.30 1.77 -2.77
C THR A 66 2.84 3.10 -2.27
N GLY A 67 2.73 3.40 -0.97
CA GLY A 67 3.07 4.71 -0.42
C GLY A 67 2.03 5.81 -0.67
N SER A 68 0.86 5.47 -1.23
CA SER A 68 -0.26 6.39 -1.46
C SER A 68 -1.58 5.82 -0.93
N ARG A 69 -2.41 6.65 -0.28
CA ARG A 69 -3.82 6.32 0.05
C ARG A 69 -4.79 6.54 -1.11
N ARG A 70 -4.30 6.97 -2.28
CA ARG A 70 -5.14 7.40 -3.41
C ARG A 70 -4.82 6.61 -4.67
N VAL A 71 -5.86 6.30 -5.42
CA VAL A 71 -5.77 5.68 -6.74
C VAL A 71 -5.54 6.77 -7.79
N PRO A 72 -4.58 6.60 -8.71
CA PRO A 72 -4.34 7.55 -9.78
C PRO A 72 -5.58 7.83 -10.65
N VAL A 73 -5.54 8.98 -11.30
CA VAL A 73 -6.56 9.40 -12.28
C VAL A 73 -6.45 8.47 -13.49
N GLY A 74 -7.40 7.55 -13.63
CA GLY A 74 -7.33 6.44 -14.60
C GLY A 74 -7.24 5.05 -13.97
N GLY A 75 -7.34 4.95 -12.64
CA GLY A 75 -7.50 3.67 -11.93
C GLY A 75 -6.17 2.97 -11.62
N PHE A 76 -6.27 1.72 -11.17
CA PHE A 76 -5.12 0.90 -10.80
C PHE A 76 -4.21 0.57 -11.98
N ALA A 77 -4.75 0.66 -13.21
CA ALA A 77 -3.98 0.56 -14.44
C ALA A 77 -2.90 1.63 -14.58
N GLN A 78 -2.99 2.74 -13.86
CA GLN A 78 -2.07 3.88 -13.97
C GLN A 78 -1.25 4.10 -12.70
N LEU A 79 -1.10 3.07 -11.86
CA LEU A 79 -0.16 3.11 -10.74
C LEU A 79 1.25 3.44 -11.22
N VAL A 80 1.92 4.32 -10.47
CA VAL A 80 3.24 4.86 -10.77
C VAL A 80 4.18 4.48 -9.64
N GLY A 81 5.30 3.88 -9.98
CA GLY A 81 6.35 3.56 -9.01
C GLY A 81 7.30 4.74 -8.77
N PHE A 82 8.28 4.55 -7.90
CA PHE A 82 9.23 5.60 -7.51
C PHE A 82 9.98 6.25 -8.69
N ASN A 83 10.23 5.50 -9.77
CA ASN A 83 10.94 6.00 -10.95
C ASN A 83 10.07 6.78 -11.94
N GLY A 84 8.81 7.07 -11.61
CA GLY A 84 7.87 7.74 -12.50
C GLY A 84 7.33 6.85 -13.64
N GLY A 85 7.75 5.58 -13.70
CA GLY A 85 7.24 4.60 -14.65
C GLY A 85 5.91 3.98 -14.17
N LYS A 86 5.15 3.43 -15.12
CA LYS A 86 3.94 2.66 -14.83
C LYS A 86 4.30 1.34 -14.13
N HIS A 87 3.81 1.15 -12.91
CA HIS A 87 3.99 -0.06 -12.11
C HIS A 87 2.62 -0.54 -11.63
N LEU A 88 2.20 -1.71 -12.10
CA LEU A 88 0.98 -2.33 -11.59
C LEU A 88 1.20 -2.86 -10.18
N PHE A 89 0.13 -2.86 -9.38
CA PHE A 89 0.15 -3.55 -8.10
C PHE A 89 0.51 -5.02 -8.32
N THR A 90 1.44 -5.53 -7.51
CA THR A 90 2.02 -6.86 -7.72
C THR A 90 1.97 -7.67 -6.43
N LEU A 91 1.39 -8.86 -6.51
CA LEU A 91 1.45 -9.87 -5.45
C LEU A 91 2.60 -10.83 -5.76
N ALA A 92 3.54 -10.96 -4.83
CA ALA A 92 4.69 -11.82 -4.97
C ALA A 92 4.67 -12.94 -3.93
N LYS A 93 5.23 -14.09 -4.29
CA LYS A 93 5.41 -15.19 -3.33
C LYS A 93 6.45 -14.79 -2.28
N GLY A 94 6.04 -14.72 -1.02
CA GLY A 94 6.93 -14.47 0.12
C GLY A 94 7.77 -15.69 0.48
N SER A 95 8.64 -16.16 -0.42
CA SER A 95 9.49 -17.35 -0.19
C SER A 95 10.46 -17.20 0.99
N HIS A 96 10.77 -15.98 1.39
CA HIS A 96 11.57 -15.64 2.55
C HIS A 96 10.74 -15.48 3.85
N LEU A 97 9.41 -15.60 3.75
CA LEU A 97 8.47 -15.43 4.84
C LEU A 97 7.99 -16.80 5.34
N THR A 98 7.67 -16.86 6.63
CA THR A 98 7.07 -18.04 7.27
C THR A 98 5.56 -17.84 7.39
N SER A 99 4.80 -18.91 7.69
CA SER A 99 3.36 -18.80 7.93
C SER A 99 2.99 -17.82 9.04
N LYS A 100 3.90 -17.58 10.00
CA LYS A 100 3.75 -16.65 11.13
C LYS A 100 4.12 -15.20 10.79
N SER A 101 4.78 -14.97 9.67
CA SER A 101 5.22 -13.64 9.24
C SER A 101 4.04 -12.76 8.82
N LEU A 102 4.19 -11.45 9.00
CA LEU A 102 3.34 -10.46 8.36
C LEU A 102 3.69 -10.35 6.87
N PRO A 103 2.76 -9.92 5.99
CA PRO A 103 3.10 -9.56 4.64
C PRO A 103 4.09 -8.38 4.62
N THR A 104 4.98 -8.37 3.63
CA THR A 104 6.03 -7.35 3.49
C THR A 104 5.79 -6.56 2.22
N SER A 105 5.86 -5.23 2.29
CA SER A 105 5.68 -4.36 1.13
C SER A 105 7.00 -3.78 0.60
N HIS A 106 7.06 -3.63 -0.71
CA HIS A 106 8.10 -2.92 -1.45
C HIS A 106 7.45 -1.74 -2.16
N ALA A 107 7.12 -0.69 -1.39
CA ALA A 107 6.28 0.42 -1.86
C ALA A 107 6.80 1.10 -3.13
N CYS A 108 8.12 1.21 -3.30
CA CYS A 108 8.76 1.84 -4.47
C CYS A 108 8.36 1.19 -5.81
N ILE A 109 7.99 -0.10 -5.80
CA ILE A 109 7.62 -0.88 -6.98
C ILE A 109 6.21 -1.49 -6.87
N CYS A 110 5.40 -1.02 -5.91
CA CYS A 110 4.02 -1.44 -5.69
C CYS A 110 3.85 -2.97 -5.49
N THR A 111 4.83 -3.63 -4.85
CA THR A 111 4.82 -5.08 -4.63
C THR A 111 4.51 -5.43 -3.18
N LEU A 112 3.68 -6.45 -2.99
CA LEU A 112 3.36 -7.04 -1.70
C LEU A 112 3.70 -8.54 -1.69
N ASP A 113 4.62 -8.93 -0.80
CA ASP A 113 5.00 -10.32 -0.60
C ASP A 113 4.01 -11.00 0.34
N LEU A 114 3.35 -12.05 -0.15
CA LEU A 114 2.38 -12.82 0.61
C LEU A 114 3.07 -13.99 1.34
N PRO A 115 2.94 -14.09 2.68
CA PRO A 115 3.36 -15.26 3.42
C PRO A 115 2.52 -16.49 3.04
N PRO A 116 3.07 -17.71 3.20
CA PRO A 116 2.31 -18.94 3.06
C PRO A 116 1.40 -19.14 4.29
N TRP A 117 0.27 -18.43 4.34
CA TRP A 117 -0.66 -18.51 5.46
C TRP A 117 -1.25 -19.92 5.63
N GLU A 118 -1.51 -20.32 6.87
CA GLU A 118 -2.08 -21.65 7.19
C GLU A 118 -3.61 -21.67 7.05
N CYS A 119 -4.27 -20.55 7.35
CA CYS A 119 -5.73 -20.43 7.25
C CYS A 119 -6.16 -18.99 6.91
N PHE A 120 -7.42 -18.85 6.49
CA PHE A 120 -8.01 -17.56 6.11
C PHE A 120 -8.03 -16.55 7.26
N GLU A 121 -8.39 -16.99 8.47
CA GLU A 121 -8.48 -16.12 9.64
C GLU A 121 -7.11 -15.49 9.97
N ASP A 122 -6.05 -16.29 9.86
CA ASP A 122 -4.68 -15.82 10.01
C ASP A 122 -4.30 -14.81 8.93
N ALA A 123 -4.65 -15.09 7.67
CA ALA A 123 -4.42 -14.16 6.57
C ALA A 123 -5.09 -12.81 6.83
N GLN A 124 -6.35 -12.83 7.26
CA GLN A 124 -7.13 -11.62 7.56
C GLN A 124 -6.52 -10.82 8.72
N LYS A 125 -6.19 -11.48 9.83
CA LYS A 125 -5.57 -10.83 10.99
C LYS A 125 -4.21 -10.23 10.65
N LYS A 126 -3.35 -10.98 9.95
CA LYS A 126 -2.00 -10.55 9.59
C LYS A 126 -1.99 -9.43 8.56
N LEU A 127 -2.89 -9.48 7.57
CA LEU A 127 -3.04 -8.41 6.58
C LEU A 127 -3.50 -7.10 7.23
N LEU A 128 -4.48 -7.17 8.13
CA LEU A 128 -4.93 -6.00 8.89
C LEU A 128 -3.81 -5.44 9.77
N ALA A 129 -3.12 -6.30 10.54
CA ALA A 129 -2.04 -5.88 11.42
C ALA A 129 -0.88 -5.21 10.66
N ALA A 130 -0.50 -5.75 9.50
CA ALA A 130 0.54 -5.15 8.65
C ALA A 130 0.13 -3.77 8.11
N THR A 131 -1.13 -3.64 7.71
CA THR A 131 -1.72 -2.39 7.22
C THR A 131 -1.73 -1.32 8.32
N GLU A 132 -2.15 -1.68 9.53
CA GLU A 132 -2.17 -0.78 10.69
C GLU A 132 -0.76 -0.38 11.15
N ALA A 133 0.19 -1.32 11.18
CA ALA A 133 1.58 -1.04 11.52
C ALA A 133 2.24 -0.10 10.51
N GLY A 134 1.97 -0.30 9.21
CA GLY A 134 2.41 0.59 8.15
C GLY A 134 1.90 2.02 8.35
N ARG A 135 0.62 2.17 8.67
CA ARG A 135 0.00 3.47 8.96
C ARG A 135 0.71 4.23 10.08
N SER A 136 0.90 3.60 11.24
CA SER A 136 1.53 4.25 12.40
C SER A 136 2.93 4.76 12.07
N ARG A 137 3.70 4.01 11.27
CA ARG A 137 5.04 4.41 10.83
C ARG A 137 5.04 5.66 9.95
N PHE A 138 4.03 5.81 9.08
CA PHE A 138 3.89 7.01 8.25
C PHE A 138 3.49 8.25 9.07
N ASP A 139 2.61 8.08 10.06
CA ASP A 139 2.16 9.19 10.90
C ASP A 139 3.30 9.71 11.82
N GLU A 140 4.12 8.81 12.38
CA GLU A 140 5.32 9.18 13.17
C GLU A 140 6.42 9.86 12.33
N GLY A 141 6.60 9.44 11.07
CA GLY A 141 7.56 10.06 10.13
C GLY A 141 7.21 11.51 9.76
N LEU A 142 5.94 11.89 9.84
CA LEU A 142 5.49 13.28 9.66
C LEU A 142 5.66 14.10 10.95
N ALA A 143 5.42 13.51 12.12
CA ALA A 143 5.58 14.18 13.42
C ALA A 143 7.04 14.57 13.73
N THR A 144 8.02 13.83 13.22
CA THR A 144 9.45 14.07 13.49
C THR A 144 10.10 15.13 12.60
N ARG A 145 9.42 15.67 11.58
CA ARG A 145 9.98 16.73 10.69
C ARG A 145 9.63 18.17 11.11
N GLY A 146 9.03 18.36 12.29
CA GLY A 146 8.61 19.67 12.81
C GLY A 146 9.54 20.34 13.83
N GLY A 147 10.77 19.86 14.03
CA GLY A 147 11.70 20.39 15.04
C GLY A 147 12.97 20.99 14.44
N GLY A 148 12.88 22.20 13.89
CA GLY A 148 14.06 23.03 13.62
C GLY A 148 14.65 23.53 14.94
N GLY A 149 15.91 23.19 15.20
CA GLY A 149 16.71 23.71 16.29
C GLY A 149 18.14 23.86 15.84
N ASP A 150 18.48 25.08 15.40
CA ASP A 150 19.83 25.58 15.17
C ASP A 150 20.75 25.20 16.34
N THR A 151 21.78 24.40 16.07
CA THR A 151 22.99 24.38 16.88
C THR A 151 24.16 24.81 16.01
N ALA A 152 24.42 26.12 16.07
CA ALA A 152 25.64 26.74 15.59
C ALA A 152 26.85 26.02 16.21
N ASN A 153 27.76 25.54 15.36
CA ASN A 153 29.06 25.03 15.77
C ASN A 153 30.08 26.18 15.73
N PRO A 154 30.72 26.56 16.84
CA PRO A 154 31.78 27.57 16.79
C PRO A 154 33.03 26.99 16.11
N ARG A 155 33.56 27.70 15.13
CA ARG A 155 34.85 27.39 14.48
C ARG A 155 36.00 27.58 15.48
N PRO A 156 37.04 26.72 15.48
CA PRO A 156 38.26 27.01 16.22
C PRO A 156 39.00 28.19 15.59
N ALA A 157 39.53 29.08 16.45
CA ALA A 157 40.44 30.15 16.08
C ALA A 157 41.83 29.57 15.76
N ASP A 158 42.48 30.16 14.77
CA ASP A 158 43.89 29.95 14.38
C ASP A 158 44.84 30.34 15.53
#